data_AF-A0A7G7W9J6-F1
#
_entry.id   AF-A0A7G7W9J6-F1
#
_cell.length_a   1.000
_cell.length_b   1.000
_cell.length_c   1.000
_cell.angle_alpha   90.00
_cell.angle_beta   90.00
_cell.angle_gamma   90.00
#
_symmetry.space_group_name_H-M   'P 1'
#
loop_
_entity.id
_entity.type
_entity.pdbx_description
1 polymer ?
#
loop_
_entity_poly.entity_id
_entity_poly.type
_entity_poly.pdbx_seq_one_letter_code
_entity_poly.pdbx_strand_id
1 'polypeptide(L)'
;MDDLTNLARIVTDRKLKVLPLLDFTARNSSNKEMQLVRLLTDNQSRTQQQIIKSLYSKTDKVRQTAFRKLKSRVQQKLLNHLYFLDETDPRHLVSRRYEHQFLGLYLQVNTLYSEGELKAAEPLCRKALRIAQTQEMTQYTVLCGQLLRSIYADMRLPVRYQANKELLAKNQQLLALEEEAAQIYWDVKATIAYTVRTRRSILEKMEVHVKQLEHLHRQAGSYATFLYHYRTRLIQEELIGNYEAVIQITADTAQQLERGKINDKRFDKRFNAYMSVYAHFRSRQATKGLKLAEEYAKDFHYSSVNWLYYLEIYLLLAIHAGQYGQALELMESARKNVHFAKQRALAQQRWDLYEAYLQFVRPEMSPVRMRNFTTFVQTIPDHSRDKQGYNVAVLILQFLHFLRQRDIESILTRLEGLRKYQQRHLRESGNLRSQLFFRMLAVTVKSDFDPTRSQQKAEPLLKKLQAAPPPGEAFAEIEIVPYEELWQITLEILRVTALYNALQDKQLR
;
A
#
# COMPACT_ATOMS: atom_id res chain seq x y z
N MET A 1 -22.28 42.39 16.22
CA MET A 1 -21.77 43.27 15.14
C MET A 1 -20.34 43.68 15.44
N ASP A 2 -20.02 44.06 16.67
CA ASP A 2 -18.66 44.47 17.09
C ASP A 2 -17.56 43.43 16.77
N ASP A 3 -17.79 42.15 17.05
CA ASP A 3 -16.82 41.09 16.71
C ASP A 3 -16.52 41.01 15.19
N LEU A 4 -17.55 41.21 14.36
CA LEU A 4 -17.40 41.21 12.90
C LEU A 4 -16.66 42.47 12.42
N THR A 5 -16.91 43.62 13.06
CA THR A 5 -16.18 44.86 12.80
C THR A 5 -14.70 44.72 13.15
N ASN A 6 -14.37 44.13 14.30
CA ASN A 6 -12.98 43.88 14.70
C ASN A 6 -12.29 42.91 13.74
N LEU A 7 -12.95 41.82 13.37
CA LEU A 7 -12.47 40.89 12.35
C LEU A 7 -12.21 41.59 11.01
N ALA A 8 -13.14 42.43 10.55
CA ALA A 8 -12.98 43.19 9.32
C ALA A 8 -11.76 44.12 9.39
N ARG A 9 -11.58 44.84 10.50
CA ARG A 9 -10.44 45.73 10.74
C ARG A 9 -9.10 44.99 10.68
N ILE A 10 -8.98 43.87 11.40
CA ILE A 10 -7.74 43.06 11.40
C ILE A 10 -7.37 42.65 9.97
N VAL A 11 -8.36 42.17 9.21
CA VAL A 11 -8.14 41.72 7.83
C VAL A 11 -7.79 42.90 6.91
N THR A 12 -8.46 44.05 7.03
CA THR A 12 -8.20 45.21 6.17
C THR A 12 -6.86 45.87 6.45
N ASP A 13 -6.45 45.95 7.72
CA ASP A 13 -5.25 46.66 8.14
C ASP A 13 -3.98 45.84 7.84
N ARG A 14 -4.10 44.50 7.92
CA ARG A 14 -2.98 43.58 7.65
C ARG A 14 -3.03 42.92 6.27
N LYS A 15 -3.90 43.38 5.36
CA LYS A 15 -4.02 42.77 4.03
C LYS A 15 -2.71 42.90 3.24
N LEU A 16 -2.33 41.82 2.59
CA LEU A 16 -1.23 41.85 1.64
C LEU A 16 -1.64 42.66 0.41
N LYS A 17 -0.75 43.53 -0.08
CA LYS A 17 -0.97 44.30 -1.32
C LYS A 17 -1.20 43.40 -2.54
N VAL A 18 -0.57 42.21 -2.55
CA VAL A 18 -0.72 41.20 -3.59
C VAL A 18 -1.06 39.88 -2.91
N LEU A 19 -2.19 39.28 -3.30
CA LEU A 19 -2.59 37.98 -2.78
C LEU A 19 -1.61 36.90 -3.24
N PRO A 20 -1.12 36.04 -2.33
CA PRO A 20 -0.13 35.03 -2.66
C PRO A 20 -0.81 33.76 -3.21
N LEU A 21 -1.80 33.92 -4.09
CA LEU A 21 -2.56 32.86 -4.72
C LEU A 21 -2.40 32.92 -6.24
N LEU A 22 -2.56 31.77 -6.88
CA LEU A 22 -2.77 31.67 -8.33
C LEU A 22 -4.24 31.88 -8.65
N ASP A 23 -4.51 32.65 -9.68
CA ASP A 23 -5.87 32.85 -10.18
C ASP A 23 -6.22 31.77 -11.22
N PHE A 24 -6.87 30.70 -10.77
CA PHE A 24 -7.35 29.62 -11.62
C PHE A 24 -8.62 29.99 -12.42
N THR A 25 -9.28 31.11 -12.10
CA THR A 25 -10.49 31.55 -12.80
C THR A 25 -10.17 32.29 -14.09
N ALA A 26 -9.00 32.94 -14.17
CA ALA A 26 -8.49 33.57 -15.38
C ALA A 26 -7.97 32.53 -16.41
N ARG A 27 -8.90 31.82 -17.06
CA ARG A 27 -8.62 30.76 -18.06
C ARG A 27 -7.77 31.23 -19.26
N ASN A 28 -7.63 32.52 -19.51
CA ASN A 28 -6.80 33.10 -20.58
C ASN A 28 -5.64 33.98 -20.08
N SER A 29 -5.25 33.85 -18.80
CA SER A 29 -4.12 34.60 -18.28
C SER A 29 -2.82 34.28 -19.02
N SER A 30 -2.21 35.30 -19.65
CA SER A 30 -0.88 35.24 -20.26
C SER A 30 0.26 35.23 -19.22
N ASN A 31 -0.07 35.18 -17.93
CA ASN A 31 0.90 35.14 -16.85
C ASN A 31 1.74 33.86 -16.92
N LYS A 32 3.06 34.02 -16.90
CA LYS A 32 4.05 32.92 -16.90
C LYS A 32 3.83 31.93 -15.75
N GLU A 33 3.26 32.39 -14.62
CA GLU A 33 2.89 31.50 -13.51
C GLU A 33 1.82 30.49 -13.91
N MET A 34 0.73 30.95 -14.56
CA MET A 34 -0.36 30.09 -15.03
C MET A 34 0.08 29.22 -16.21
N GLN A 35 0.92 29.74 -17.09
CA GLN A 35 1.54 28.94 -18.15
C GLN A 35 2.35 27.80 -17.56
N LEU A 36 3.24 28.07 -16.58
CA LEU A 36 4.02 27.02 -15.93
C LEU A 36 3.12 25.94 -15.31
N VAL A 37 2.03 26.31 -14.63
CA VAL A 37 1.09 25.34 -14.05
C VAL A 37 0.43 24.47 -15.13
N ARG A 38 0.04 25.03 -16.27
CA ARG A 38 -0.48 24.25 -17.41
C ARG A 38 0.55 23.25 -17.93
N LEU A 39 1.78 23.70 -18.16
CA LEU A 39 2.85 22.81 -18.62
C LEU A 39 3.17 21.69 -17.62
N LEU A 40 2.91 21.90 -16.31
CA LEU A 40 3.10 20.91 -15.26
C LEU A 40 1.90 19.96 -15.08
N THR A 41 0.71 20.37 -15.50
CA THR A 41 -0.53 19.57 -15.40
C THR A 41 -0.82 18.81 -16.69
N ASP A 42 -0.27 19.24 -17.82
CA ASP A 42 -0.22 18.44 -19.04
C ASP A 42 0.49 17.11 -18.76
N ASN A 43 -0.15 15.98 -19.08
CA ASN A 43 0.38 14.62 -18.87
C ASN A 43 1.60 14.27 -19.78
N GLN A 44 2.30 15.27 -20.31
CA GLN A 44 3.49 15.08 -21.13
C GLN A 44 4.75 15.24 -20.26
N SER A 45 5.62 14.22 -20.26
CA SER A 45 6.92 14.31 -19.61
C SER A 45 7.82 15.31 -20.35
N ARG A 46 7.98 16.51 -19.78
CA ARG A 46 8.85 17.56 -20.35
C ARG A 46 10.10 17.75 -19.49
N THR A 47 11.25 17.87 -20.12
CA THR A 47 12.50 18.23 -19.43
C THR A 47 12.45 19.69 -18.98
N GLN A 48 13.22 20.04 -17.95
CA GLN A 48 13.31 21.43 -17.49
C GLN A 48 13.72 22.39 -18.62
N GLN A 49 14.59 21.96 -19.52
CA GLN A 49 15.00 22.75 -20.68
C GLN A 49 13.85 22.96 -21.68
N GLN A 50 13.02 21.94 -21.92
CA GLN A 50 11.83 22.06 -22.76
C GLN A 50 10.80 23.02 -22.15
N ILE A 51 10.60 22.98 -20.84
CA ILE A 51 9.71 23.91 -20.13
C ILE A 51 10.24 25.36 -20.24
N ILE A 52 11.54 25.57 -20.03
CA ILE A 52 12.16 26.90 -20.17
C ILE A 52 12.00 27.42 -21.60
N LYS A 53 12.28 26.58 -22.60
CA LYS A 53 12.12 26.93 -24.01
C LYS A 53 10.66 27.27 -24.34
N SER A 54 9.69 26.56 -23.77
CA SER A 54 8.26 26.84 -23.97
C SER A 54 7.82 28.17 -23.33
N LEU A 55 8.35 28.53 -22.16
CA LEU A 55 7.95 29.74 -21.41
C LEU A 55 8.68 31.00 -21.87
N TYR A 56 9.88 30.83 -22.43
CA TYR A 56 10.79 31.92 -22.71
C TYR A 56 11.40 31.87 -24.13
N SER A 57 11.07 30.93 -24.98
CA SER A 57 11.61 30.78 -26.35
C SER A 57 13.12 30.49 -26.46
N LYS A 58 13.93 30.79 -25.43
CA LYS A 58 15.41 30.61 -25.36
C LYS A 58 15.84 30.02 -24.01
N THR A 59 17.01 29.38 -23.98
CA THR A 59 17.52 28.58 -22.84
C THR A 59 18.85 29.09 -22.27
N ASP A 60 19.07 30.41 -22.30
CA ASP A 60 20.28 31.08 -21.81
C ASP A 60 20.36 31.18 -20.26
N LYS A 61 21.56 31.42 -19.71
CA LYS A 61 21.81 31.46 -18.25
C LYS A 61 20.90 32.45 -17.50
N VAL A 62 20.58 33.59 -18.12
CA VAL A 62 19.68 34.60 -17.53
C VAL A 62 18.27 34.04 -17.37
N ARG A 63 17.75 33.37 -18.41
CA ARG A 63 16.40 32.79 -18.37
C ARG A 63 16.30 31.55 -17.50
N GLN A 64 17.37 30.77 -17.36
CA GLN A 64 17.45 29.70 -16.36
C GLN A 64 17.31 30.28 -14.93
N THR A 65 17.97 31.41 -14.65
CA THR A 65 17.85 32.09 -13.35
C THR A 65 16.44 32.66 -13.14
N ALA A 66 15.85 33.27 -14.16
CA ALA A 66 14.48 33.76 -14.13
C ALA A 66 13.46 32.62 -13.87
N PHE A 67 13.67 31.46 -14.50
CA PHE A 67 12.86 30.27 -14.28
C PHE A 67 12.95 29.74 -12.85
N ARG A 68 14.14 29.72 -12.22
CA ARG A 68 14.28 29.32 -10.80
C ARG A 68 13.43 30.21 -9.88
N LYS A 69 13.45 31.53 -10.10
CA LYS A 69 12.61 32.49 -9.35
C LYS A 69 11.11 32.27 -9.60
N LEU A 70 10.72 32.05 -10.86
CA LEU A 70 9.34 31.72 -11.21
C LEU A 70 8.86 30.43 -10.55
N LYS A 71 9.66 29.36 -10.62
CA LYS A 71 9.38 28.06 -10.02
C LYS A 71 9.16 28.18 -8.51
N SER A 72 10.08 28.85 -7.79
CA SER A 72 9.96 29.05 -6.34
C SER A 72 8.68 29.82 -5.99
N ARG A 73 8.35 30.87 -6.74
CA ARG A 73 7.12 31.65 -6.52
C ARG A 73 5.85 30.85 -6.79
N VAL A 74 5.80 30.12 -7.91
CA VAL A 74 4.66 29.25 -8.25
C VAL A 74 4.49 28.16 -7.19
N GLN A 75 5.59 27.54 -6.75
CA GLN A 75 5.56 26.55 -5.67
C GLN A 75 4.97 27.15 -4.39
N GLN A 76 5.40 28.34 -3.97
CA GLN A 76 4.85 28.99 -2.78
C GLN A 76 3.34 29.26 -2.93
N LYS A 77 2.90 29.78 -4.08
CA LYS A 77 1.47 30.03 -4.32
C LYS A 77 0.65 28.74 -4.37
N LEU A 78 1.21 27.65 -4.90
CA LEU A 78 0.57 26.33 -4.88
C LEU A 78 0.46 25.78 -3.46
N LEU A 79 1.49 25.95 -2.62
CA LEU A 79 1.43 25.58 -1.20
C LEU A 79 0.33 26.36 -0.46
N ASN A 80 0.12 27.63 -0.79
CA ASN A 80 -0.95 28.44 -0.19
C ASN A 80 -2.35 27.97 -0.63
N HIS A 81 -2.48 27.37 -1.81
CA HIS A 81 -3.74 26.76 -2.24
C HIS A 81 -4.11 25.51 -1.43
N LEU A 82 -3.16 24.90 -0.72
CA LEU A 82 -3.44 23.73 0.13
C LEU A 82 -4.39 24.04 1.30
N TYR A 83 -4.54 25.32 1.68
CA TYR A 83 -5.52 25.75 2.70
C TYR A 83 -6.98 25.71 2.22
N PHE A 84 -7.20 25.56 0.91
CA PHE A 84 -8.52 25.69 0.27
C PHE A 84 -8.91 24.45 -0.54
N LEU A 85 -8.31 23.29 -0.24
CA LEU A 85 -8.67 22.04 -0.89
C LEU A 85 -10.05 21.56 -0.46
N ASP A 86 -10.73 20.85 -1.37
CA ASP A 86 -11.98 20.16 -1.04
C ASP A 86 -11.68 18.90 -0.20
N GLU A 87 -12.18 18.91 1.03
CA GLU A 87 -11.99 17.83 2.02
C GLU A 87 -13.08 16.74 1.94
N THR A 88 -14.01 16.83 0.98
CA THR A 88 -15.08 15.83 0.79
C THR A 88 -14.68 14.66 -0.11
N ASP A 89 -13.42 14.65 -0.57
CA ASP A 89 -12.88 13.63 -1.45
C ASP A 89 -12.92 12.22 -0.81
N PRO A 90 -13.67 11.26 -1.39
CA PRO A 90 -13.83 9.91 -0.84
C PRO A 90 -12.53 9.09 -0.85
N ARG A 91 -11.49 9.55 -1.55
CA ARG A 91 -10.17 8.90 -1.55
C ARG A 91 -9.48 9.01 -0.19
N HIS A 92 -9.77 10.06 0.57
CA HIS A 92 -9.15 10.31 1.87
C HIS A 92 -9.96 9.71 3.01
N LEU A 93 -9.27 9.38 4.11
CA LEU A 93 -9.92 8.93 5.33
C LEU A 93 -10.76 10.09 5.90
N VAL A 94 -11.99 9.79 6.34
CA VAL A 94 -12.95 10.80 6.82
C VAL A 94 -12.37 11.65 7.96
N SER A 95 -11.56 11.07 8.85
CA SER A 95 -10.90 11.81 9.93
C SER A 95 -10.01 12.95 9.45
N ARG A 96 -9.42 12.87 8.25
CA ARG A 96 -8.55 13.92 7.72
C ARG A 96 -9.29 15.22 7.48
N ARG A 97 -10.56 15.15 7.07
CA ARG A 97 -11.44 16.32 6.94
C ARG A 97 -11.57 17.05 8.27
N TYR A 98 -11.88 16.32 9.34
CA TYR A 98 -12.01 16.93 10.66
C TYR A 98 -10.67 17.45 11.21
N GLU A 99 -9.56 16.80 10.89
CA GLU A 99 -8.21 17.25 11.21
C GLU A 99 -7.89 18.57 10.49
N HIS A 100 -8.15 18.69 9.19
CA HIS A 100 -7.94 19.93 8.45
C HIS A 100 -8.87 21.06 8.95
N GLN A 101 -10.15 20.75 9.18
CA GLN A 101 -11.09 21.70 9.79
C GLN A 101 -10.60 22.19 11.15
N PHE A 102 -10.07 21.30 12.00
CA PHE A 102 -9.48 21.65 13.28
C PHE A 102 -8.27 22.56 13.10
N LEU A 103 -7.31 22.20 12.25
CA LEU A 103 -6.09 22.98 12.02
C LEU A 103 -6.41 24.39 11.50
N GLY A 104 -7.40 24.51 10.62
CA GLY A 104 -7.89 25.81 10.13
C GLY A 104 -8.46 26.67 11.25
N LEU A 105 -9.34 26.11 12.09
CA LEU A 105 -9.89 26.81 13.25
C LEU A 105 -8.78 27.18 14.26
N TYR A 106 -7.85 26.27 14.52
CA TYR A 106 -6.75 26.48 15.45
C TYR A 106 -5.85 27.64 15.01
N LEU A 107 -5.55 27.74 13.71
CA LEU A 107 -4.79 28.86 13.14
C LEU A 107 -5.55 30.19 13.29
N GLN A 108 -6.87 30.19 13.04
CA GLN A 108 -7.72 31.38 13.21
C GLN A 108 -7.72 31.84 14.68
N VAL A 109 -7.89 30.91 15.62
CA VAL A 109 -7.88 31.21 17.06
C VAL A 109 -6.53 31.77 17.50
N ASN A 110 -5.41 31.16 17.10
CA ASN A 110 -4.07 31.66 17.45
C ASN A 110 -3.82 33.05 16.89
N THR A 111 -4.27 33.32 15.66
CA THR A 111 -4.18 34.66 15.07
C THR A 111 -4.98 35.66 15.92
N LEU A 112 -6.24 35.37 16.22
CA LEU A 112 -7.10 36.26 17.03
C LEU A 112 -6.57 36.49 18.44
N TYR A 113 -6.07 35.43 19.07
CA TYR A 113 -5.42 35.52 20.38
C TYR A 113 -4.20 36.44 20.33
N SER A 114 -3.37 36.32 19.29
CA SER A 114 -2.17 37.16 19.10
C SER A 114 -2.52 38.63 18.82
N GLU A 115 -3.68 38.90 18.22
CA GLU A 115 -4.23 40.26 18.03
C GLU A 115 -4.94 40.81 19.28
N GLY A 116 -5.03 40.03 20.36
CA GLY A 116 -5.72 40.43 21.60
C GLY A 116 -7.25 40.33 21.54
N GLU A 117 -7.83 39.77 20.48
CA GLU A 117 -9.28 39.65 20.28
C GLU A 117 -9.84 38.40 20.98
N LEU A 118 -9.72 38.37 22.31
CA LEU A 118 -10.04 37.21 23.15
C LEU A 118 -11.52 36.80 23.09
N LYS A 119 -12.44 37.77 22.98
CA LYS A 119 -13.90 37.52 22.90
C LYS A 119 -14.29 36.73 21.65
N ALA A 120 -13.59 36.97 20.54
CA ALA A 120 -13.78 36.21 19.30
C ALA A 120 -13.02 34.87 19.31
N ALA A 121 -11.82 34.86 19.91
CA ALA A 121 -10.99 33.65 19.99
C ALA A 121 -11.61 32.54 20.84
N GLU A 122 -12.21 32.85 21.98
CA GLU A 122 -12.79 31.89 22.93
C GLU A 122 -13.84 30.94 22.34
N PRO A 123 -14.92 31.43 21.70
CA PRO A 123 -15.97 30.56 21.15
C PRO A 123 -15.45 29.72 19.97
N LEU A 124 -14.54 30.27 19.16
CA LEU A 124 -13.89 29.53 18.07
C LEU A 124 -12.99 28.40 18.63
N CYS A 125 -12.25 28.65 19.70
CA CYS A 125 -11.44 27.63 20.35
C CYS A 125 -12.30 26.52 20.96
N ARG A 126 -13.44 26.86 21.58
CA ARG A 126 -14.42 25.86 22.06
C ARG A 126 -15.02 25.04 20.93
N LYS A 127 -15.27 25.63 19.77
CA LYS A 127 -15.71 24.91 18.57
C LYS A 127 -14.64 23.91 18.11
N ALA A 128 -13.38 24.33 18.03
CA ALA A 128 -12.26 23.45 17.70
C ALA A 128 -12.10 22.31 18.72
N LEU A 129 -12.19 22.62 20.01
CA LEU A 129 -12.16 21.64 21.10
C LEU A 129 -13.27 20.59 20.96
N ARG A 130 -14.51 21.02 20.65
CA ARG A 130 -15.63 20.11 20.45
C ARG A 130 -15.39 19.16 19.27
N ILE A 131 -14.83 19.65 18.16
CA ILE A 131 -14.46 18.80 17.02
C ILE A 131 -13.43 17.77 17.46
N ALA A 132 -12.35 18.21 18.13
CA ALA A 132 -11.30 17.32 18.61
C ALA A 132 -11.84 16.24 19.56
N GLN A 133 -12.69 16.59 20.53
CA GLN A 133 -13.29 15.63 21.45
C GLN A 133 -14.25 14.66 20.76
N THR A 134 -15.11 15.15 19.87
CA THR A 134 -16.08 14.30 19.14
C THR A 134 -15.37 13.32 18.21
N GLN A 135 -14.21 13.71 17.69
CA GLN A 135 -13.36 12.85 16.87
C GLN A 135 -12.27 12.13 17.69
N GLU A 136 -12.29 12.19 19.02
CA GLU A 136 -11.31 11.51 19.90
C GLU A 136 -9.84 11.85 19.57
N MET A 137 -9.58 13.08 19.12
CA MET A 137 -8.25 13.59 18.81
C MET A 137 -7.62 14.20 20.07
N THR A 138 -7.04 13.36 20.93
CA THR A 138 -6.50 13.75 22.25
C THR A 138 -5.44 14.85 22.16
N GLN A 139 -4.48 14.73 21.24
CA GLN A 139 -3.44 15.75 21.02
C GLN A 139 -4.04 17.14 20.76
N TYR A 140 -5.08 17.21 19.93
CA TYR A 140 -5.77 18.45 19.58
C TYR A 140 -6.63 18.99 20.72
N THR A 141 -7.20 18.09 21.53
CA THR A 141 -7.88 18.44 22.77
C THR A 141 -6.91 19.12 23.75
N VAL A 142 -5.68 18.60 23.88
CA VAL A 142 -4.62 19.21 24.70
C VAL A 142 -4.21 20.59 24.16
N LEU A 143 -3.99 20.73 22.85
CA LEU A 143 -3.65 22.02 22.24
C LEU A 143 -4.72 23.09 22.49
N CYS A 144 -6.00 22.76 22.29
CA CYS A 144 -7.11 23.65 22.61
C CYS A 144 -7.19 23.96 24.10
N GLY A 145 -7.01 22.97 24.98
CA GLY A 145 -7.01 23.17 26.42
C GLY A 145 -5.90 24.11 26.90
N GLN A 146 -4.70 24.01 26.31
CA GLN A 146 -3.60 24.95 26.59
C GLN A 146 -3.94 26.38 26.19
N LEU A 147 -4.53 26.57 25.00
CA LEU A 147 -4.90 27.89 24.50
C LEU A 147 -6.07 28.50 25.29
N LEU A 148 -7.09 27.71 25.59
CA LEU A 148 -8.22 28.11 26.45
C LEU A 148 -7.78 28.47 27.87
N ARG A 149 -6.76 27.80 28.41
CA ARG A 149 -6.19 28.14 29.73
C ARG A 149 -5.66 29.58 29.71
N SER A 150 -4.91 29.96 28.67
CA SER A 150 -4.40 31.32 28.53
C SER A 150 -5.52 32.32 28.33
N ILE A 151 -6.46 32.05 27.41
CA ILE A 151 -7.63 32.90 27.16
C ILE A 151 -8.44 33.13 28.45
N TYR A 152 -8.72 32.09 29.23
CA TYR A 152 -9.50 32.21 30.46
C TYR A 152 -8.77 32.95 31.57
N ALA A 153 -7.44 32.85 31.63
CA ALA A 153 -6.64 33.64 32.55
C ALA A 153 -6.70 35.14 32.17
N ASP A 154 -6.48 35.47 30.90
CA ASP A 154 -6.46 36.84 30.40
C ASP A 154 -7.84 37.52 30.49
N MET A 155 -8.91 36.76 30.19
CA MET A 155 -10.30 37.23 30.34
C MET A 155 -10.79 37.23 31.80
N ARG A 156 -10.00 36.73 32.76
CA ARG A 156 -10.34 36.63 34.19
C ARG A 156 -11.63 35.85 34.46
N LEU A 157 -11.75 34.66 33.85
CA LEU A 157 -12.91 33.76 33.98
C LEU A 157 -12.58 32.55 34.88
N PRO A 158 -12.60 32.68 36.23
CA PRO A 158 -12.04 31.67 37.16
C PRO A 158 -12.75 30.32 37.09
N VAL A 159 -14.08 30.30 36.94
CA VAL A 159 -14.86 29.05 36.85
C VAL A 159 -14.50 28.26 35.59
N ARG A 160 -14.41 28.94 34.44
CA ARG A 160 -14.01 28.30 33.17
C ARG A 160 -12.55 27.88 33.18
N TYR A 161 -11.69 28.69 33.81
CA TYR A 161 -10.28 28.36 33.99
C TYR A 161 -10.11 27.07 34.78
N GLN A 162 -10.78 26.93 35.91
CA GLN A 162 -10.69 25.75 36.76
C GLN A 162 -11.21 24.49 36.05
N ALA A 163 -12.36 24.57 35.40
CA ALA A 163 -12.91 23.47 34.60
C ALA A 163 -11.94 23.06 33.47
N ASN A 164 -11.33 24.03 32.79
CA ASN A 164 -10.35 23.76 31.73
C ASN A 164 -9.05 23.17 32.27
N LYS A 165 -8.61 23.55 33.48
CA LYS A 165 -7.43 22.98 34.14
C LYS A 165 -7.59 21.48 34.38
N GLU A 166 -8.75 21.07 34.89
CA GLU A 166 -9.09 19.65 35.11
C GLU A 166 -9.18 18.87 33.79
N LEU A 167 -9.86 19.44 32.80
CA LEU A 167 -9.93 18.86 31.45
C LEU A 167 -8.53 18.67 30.84
N LEU A 168 -7.69 19.69 30.93
CA LEU A 168 -6.33 19.66 30.37
C LEU A 168 -5.48 18.60 31.06
N ALA A 169 -5.49 18.54 32.40
CA ALA A 169 -4.73 17.55 33.16
C ALA A 169 -5.12 16.11 32.78
N LYS A 170 -6.42 15.83 32.70
CA LYS A 170 -6.92 14.52 32.27
C LYS A 170 -6.45 14.14 30.86
N ASN A 171 -6.56 15.07 29.90
CA ASN A 171 -6.17 14.79 28.51
C ASN A 171 -4.65 14.74 28.32
N GLN A 172 -3.86 15.43 29.14
CA GLN A 172 -2.40 15.31 29.14
C GLN A 172 -1.95 13.93 29.63
N GLN A 173 -2.58 13.41 30.69
CA GLN A 173 -2.33 12.04 31.15
C GLN A 173 -2.70 11.01 30.09
N LEU A 174 -3.86 11.18 29.43
CA LEU A 174 -4.28 10.31 28.33
C LEU A 174 -3.28 10.37 27.16
N LEU A 175 -2.86 11.58 26.76
CA LEU A 175 -1.91 11.77 25.68
C LEU A 175 -0.56 11.11 25.99
N ALA A 176 -0.10 11.15 27.25
CA ALA A 176 1.14 10.48 27.64
C ALA A 176 1.07 8.95 27.41
N LEU A 177 -0.05 8.32 27.76
CA LEU A 177 -0.27 6.89 27.48
C LEU A 177 -0.36 6.60 25.97
N GLU A 178 -0.98 7.51 25.20
CA GLU A 178 -1.05 7.39 23.74
C GLU A 178 0.33 7.52 23.07
N GLU A 179 1.18 8.42 23.55
CA GLU A 179 2.55 8.60 23.06
C GLU A 179 3.44 7.40 23.40
N GLU A 180 3.30 6.82 24.60
CA GLU A 180 4.00 5.58 24.96
C GLU A 180 3.61 4.42 24.02
N ALA A 181 2.30 4.27 23.76
CA ALA A 181 1.81 3.29 22.79
C ALA A 181 2.28 3.59 21.36
N ALA A 182 2.31 4.87 20.96
CA ALA A 182 2.79 5.29 19.66
C ALA A 182 4.27 4.93 19.47
N GLN A 183 5.11 5.18 20.48
CA GLN A 183 6.54 4.89 20.43
C GLN A 183 6.78 3.40 20.18
N ILE A 184 6.12 2.51 20.93
CA ILE A 184 6.24 1.06 20.73
C ILE A 184 5.85 0.67 19.29
N TYR A 185 4.70 1.17 18.80
CA TYR A 185 4.25 0.87 17.44
C TYR A 185 5.24 1.39 16.37
N TRP A 186 5.75 2.61 16.52
CA TRP A 186 6.67 3.19 15.55
C TRP A 186 8.03 2.51 15.57
N ASP A 187 8.52 2.09 16.73
CA ASP A 187 9.76 1.30 16.86
C ASP A 187 9.62 -0.06 16.16
N VAL A 188 8.48 -0.74 16.37
CA VAL A 188 8.16 -1.98 15.65
C VAL A 188 8.15 -1.73 14.14
N LYS A 189 7.39 -0.72 13.70
CA LYS A 189 7.22 -0.40 12.28
C LYS A 189 8.53 -0.01 11.60
N ALA A 190 9.37 0.77 12.27
CA ALA A 190 10.69 1.13 11.77
C ALA A 190 11.58 -0.12 11.64
N THR A 191 11.60 -0.98 12.65
CA THR A 191 12.44 -2.18 12.67
C THR A 191 12.10 -3.17 11.56
N ILE A 192 10.81 -3.38 11.27
CA ILE A 192 10.38 -4.29 10.20
C ILE A 192 10.65 -3.75 8.78
N ALA A 193 10.84 -2.43 8.63
CA ALA A 193 11.07 -1.79 7.35
C ALA A 193 12.48 -2.04 6.77
N TYR A 194 13.44 -2.48 7.59
CA TYR A 194 14.84 -2.61 7.19
C TYR A 194 15.16 -3.86 6.37
N THR A 195 15.40 -5.02 7.01
CA THR A 195 15.84 -6.23 6.30
C THR A 195 15.14 -7.47 6.85
N VAL A 196 15.16 -8.57 6.10
CA VAL A 196 14.68 -9.88 6.58
C VAL A 196 15.33 -10.28 7.91
N ARG A 197 16.62 -9.95 8.11
CA ARG A 197 17.34 -10.23 9.36
C ARG A 197 16.77 -9.45 10.56
N THR A 198 16.41 -8.18 10.38
CA THR A 198 15.85 -7.36 11.47
C THR A 198 14.42 -7.77 11.82
N ARG A 199 13.64 -8.23 10.83
CA ARG A 199 12.30 -8.82 11.05
C ARG A 199 12.35 -10.06 11.95
N ARG A 200 13.42 -10.84 11.86
CA ARG A 200 13.62 -12.00 12.75
C ARG A 200 13.98 -11.60 14.17
N SER A 201 14.89 -10.65 14.33
CA SER A 201 15.30 -10.22 15.67
C SER A 201 14.18 -9.54 16.46
N ILE A 202 13.22 -8.91 15.77
CA ILE A 202 12.07 -8.31 16.46
C ILE A 202 11.01 -9.36 16.82
N LEU A 203 10.91 -10.47 16.09
CA LEU A 203 9.90 -11.50 16.32
C LEU A 203 9.91 -12.03 17.77
N GLU A 204 11.10 -12.22 18.34
CA GLU A 204 11.29 -12.64 19.74
C GLU A 204 10.74 -11.63 20.76
N LYS A 205 10.66 -10.35 20.38
CA LYS A 205 10.18 -9.25 21.24
C LYS A 205 8.74 -8.86 20.95
N MET A 206 8.14 -9.34 19.86
CA MET A 206 6.80 -8.95 19.44
C MET A 206 5.74 -9.28 20.50
N GLU A 207 5.82 -10.45 21.13
CA GLU A 207 4.85 -10.84 22.16
C GLU A 207 4.88 -9.87 23.35
N VAL A 208 6.06 -9.42 23.76
CA VAL A 208 6.23 -8.43 24.83
C VAL A 208 5.61 -7.09 24.43
N HIS A 209 5.91 -6.60 23.22
CA HIS A 209 5.36 -5.34 22.72
C HIS A 209 3.83 -5.38 22.58
N VAL A 210 3.26 -6.50 22.13
CA VAL A 210 1.81 -6.68 22.03
C VAL A 210 1.15 -6.67 23.40
N LYS A 211 1.71 -7.37 24.40
CA LYS A 211 1.19 -7.35 25.78
C LYS A 211 1.27 -5.96 26.42
N GLN A 212 2.37 -5.23 26.18
CA GLN A 212 2.52 -3.85 26.65
C GLN A 212 1.43 -2.94 26.04
N LEU A 213 1.22 -3.02 24.72
CA LEU A 213 0.18 -2.26 24.03
C LEU A 213 -1.23 -2.64 24.47
N GLU A 214 -1.46 -3.92 24.78
CA GLU A 214 -2.73 -4.38 25.35
C GLU A 214 -2.98 -3.74 26.72
N HIS A 215 -1.97 -3.71 27.59
CA HIS A 215 -2.06 -3.09 28.91
C HIS A 215 -2.33 -1.59 28.80
N LEU A 216 -1.56 -0.88 27.95
CA LEU A 216 -1.75 0.55 27.69
C LEU A 216 -3.15 0.83 27.13
N HIS A 217 -3.65 -0.02 26.23
CA HIS A 217 -5.00 0.12 25.69
C HIS A 217 -6.09 -0.09 26.76
N ARG A 218 -5.94 -1.08 27.64
CA ARG A 218 -6.88 -1.31 28.76
C ARG A 218 -6.88 -0.14 29.74
N GLN A 219 -5.73 0.49 29.96
CA GLN A 219 -5.60 1.65 30.86
C GLN A 219 -6.16 2.93 30.23
N ALA A 220 -5.82 3.21 28.97
CA ALA A 220 -6.19 4.46 28.29
C ALA A 220 -7.64 4.44 27.75
N GLY A 221 -8.09 3.29 27.24
CA GLY A 221 -9.40 3.14 26.62
C GLY A 221 -9.64 4.03 25.39
N SER A 222 -8.57 4.51 24.73
CA SER A 222 -8.68 5.45 23.61
C SER A 222 -8.56 4.77 22.25
N TYR A 223 -9.07 5.46 21.22
CA TYR A 223 -8.94 5.00 19.83
C TYR A 223 -7.47 4.87 19.38
N ALA A 224 -6.57 5.76 19.81
CA ALA A 224 -5.17 5.71 19.40
C ALA A 224 -4.47 4.46 19.93
N THR A 225 -4.63 4.17 21.22
CA THR A 225 -4.07 2.96 21.83
C THR A 225 -4.67 1.68 21.24
N PHE A 226 -5.98 1.67 20.95
CA PHE A 226 -6.63 0.60 20.19
C PHE A 226 -5.94 0.38 18.85
N LEU A 227 -5.77 1.45 18.06
CA LEU A 227 -5.23 1.36 16.70
C LEU A 227 -3.78 0.85 16.70
N TYR A 228 -2.96 1.30 17.65
CA TYR A 228 -1.58 0.83 17.79
C TYR A 228 -1.54 -0.64 18.20
N HIS A 229 -2.33 -1.05 19.18
CA HIS A 229 -2.45 -2.45 19.58
C HIS A 229 -2.93 -3.35 18.43
N TYR A 230 -4.01 -2.97 17.74
CA TYR A 230 -4.57 -3.67 16.59
C TYR A 230 -3.52 -3.86 15.48
N ARG A 231 -2.83 -2.78 15.07
CA ARG A 231 -1.84 -2.86 13.99
C ARG A 231 -0.61 -3.68 14.37
N THR A 232 -0.13 -3.58 15.62
CA THR A 232 1.02 -4.37 16.08
C THR A 232 0.68 -5.85 16.17
N ARG A 233 -0.55 -6.20 16.57
CA ARG A 233 -1.03 -7.59 16.54
C ARG A 233 -1.05 -8.15 15.12
N LEU A 234 -1.58 -7.40 14.16
CA LEU A 234 -1.54 -7.82 12.75
C LEU A 234 -0.12 -8.10 12.27
N ILE A 235 0.82 -7.18 12.56
CA ILE A 235 2.24 -7.35 12.22
C ILE A 235 2.81 -8.62 12.86
N GLN A 236 2.51 -8.90 14.13
CA GLN A 236 2.98 -10.12 14.80
C GLN A 236 2.51 -11.38 14.07
N GLU A 237 1.20 -11.48 13.80
CA GLU A 237 0.60 -12.65 13.15
C GLU A 237 1.12 -12.83 11.72
N GLU A 238 1.32 -11.73 10.97
CA GLU A 238 1.92 -11.74 9.63
C GLU A 238 3.38 -12.24 9.64
N LEU A 239 4.17 -11.82 10.63
CA LEU A 239 5.56 -12.24 10.76
C LEU A 239 5.69 -13.73 11.04
N ILE A 240 4.83 -14.29 11.91
CA ILE A 240 4.81 -15.73 12.21
C ILE A 240 4.08 -16.56 11.15
N GLY A 241 3.32 -15.92 10.26
CA GLY A 241 2.53 -16.58 9.21
C GLY A 241 1.20 -17.16 9.68
N ASN A 242 0.67 -16.70 10.81
CA ASN A 242 -0.61 -17.11 11.35
C ASN A 242 -1.75 -16.28 10.74
N TYR A 243 -2.00 -16.51 9.46
CA TYR A 243 -3.00 -15.77 8.70
C TYR A 243 -4.44 -16.06 9.16
N GLU A 244 -4.70 -17.21 9.79
CA GLU A 244 -6.00 -17.48 10.42
C GLU A 244 -6.30 -16.50 11.55
N ALA A 245 -5.30 -16.18 12.40
CA ALA A 245 -5.48 -15.16 13.43
C ALA A 245 -5.72 -13.77 12.83
N VAL A 246 -5.07 -13.43 11.70
CA VAL A 246 -5.36 -12.17 10.98
C VAL A 246 -6.81 -12.12 10.51
N ILE A 247 -7.34 -13.22 9.97
CA ILE A 247 -8.76 -13.32 9.56
C ILE A 247 -9.67 -13.10 10.77
N GLN A 248 -9.39 -13.74 11.91
CA GLN A 248 -10.19 -13.56 13.12
C GLN A 248 -10.12 -12.11 13.65
N ILE A 249 -8.92 -11.53 13.74
CA ILE A 249 -8.71 -10.16 14.21
C ILE A 249 -9.47 -9.16 13.34
N THR A 250 -9.40 -9.30 12.02
CA THR A 250 -10.09 -8.39 11.08
C THR A 250 -11.61 -8.54 11.12
N ALA A 251 -12.12 -9.77 11.31
CA ALA A 251 -13.55 -10.04 11.48
C ALA A 251 -14.09 -9.50 12.82
N ASP A 252 -13.39 -9.77 13.93
CA ASP A 252 -13.76 -9.26 15.25
C ASP A 252 -13.76 -7.73 15.28
N THR A 253 -12.78 -7.11 14.61
CA THR A 253 -12.68 -5.65 14.52
C THR A 253 -13.83 -5.06 13.69
N ALA A 254 -14.21 -5.71 12.59
CA ALA A 254 -15.38 -5.30 11.81
C ALA A 254 -16.66 -5.39 12.65
N GLN A 255 -16.85 -6.46 13.43
CA GLN A 255 -18.00 -6.61 14.32
C GLN A 255 -18.01 -5.56 15.44
N GLN A 256 -16.86 -5.24 16.02
CA GLN A 256 -16.75 -4.18 17.05
C GLN A 256 -17.09 -2.81 16.48
N LEU A 257 -16.69 -2.55 15.23
CA LEU A 257 -17.02 -1.33 14.51
C LEU A 257 -18.53 -1.21 14.26
N GLU A 258 -19.19 -2.28 13.82
CA GLU A 258 -20.65 -2.32 13.65
C GLU A 258 -21.41 -2.09 14.96
N ARG A 259 -20.87 -2.59 16.07
CA ARG A 259 -21.41 -2.37 17.43
C ARG A 259 -21.12 -0.97 17.98
N GLY A 260 -20.45 -0.09 17.22
CA GLY A 260 -20.11 1.27 17.65
C GLY A 260 -19.04 1.35 18.75
N LYS A 261 -18.25 0.28 18.96
CA LYS A 261 -17.15 0.28 19.94
C LYS A 261 -15.88 0.97 19.42
N ILE A 262 -15.80 1.19 18.11
CA ILE A 262 -14.67 1.81 17.43
C ILE A 262 -15.19 3.03 16.67
N ASN A 263 -14.41 4.10 16.69
CA ASN A 263 -14.71 5.33 15.96
C ASN A 263 -14.69 5.09 14.44
N ASP A 264 -15.86 5.12 13.82
CA ASP A 264 -16.09 4.85 12.41
C ASP A 264 -15.42 5.86 11.47
N LYS A 265 -15.34 7.13 11.89
CA LYS A 265 -14.73 8.21 11.12
C LYS A 265 -13.21 8.11 11.10
N ARG A 266 -12.59 7.51 12.13
CA ARG A 266 -11.14 7.33 12.24
C ARG A 266 -10.64 5.99 11.74
N PHE A 267 -11.48 4.96 11.78
CA PHE A 267 -11.08 3.62 11.38
C PHE A 267 -11.06 3.48 9.85
N ASP A 268 -9.93 3.05 9.30
CA ASP A 268 -9.80 2.81 7.86
C ASP A 268 -10.34 1.41 7.51
N LYS A 269 -11.65 1.33 7.22
CA LYS A 269 -12.32 0.09 6.81
C LYS A 269 -11.64 -0.59 5.61
N ARG A 270 -11.08 0.20 4.69
CA ARG A 270 -10.37 -0.30 3.50
C ARG A 270 -9.08 -1.03 3.89
N PHE A 271 -8.36 -0.51 4.90
CA PHE A 271 -7.20 -1.20 5.44
C PHE A 271 -7.60 -2.54 6.06
N ASN A 272 -8.67 -2.58 6.88
CA ASN A 272 -9.18 -3.83 7.47
C ASN A 272 -9.59 -4.85 6.39
N ALA A 273 -10.33 -4.41 5.38
CA ALA A 273 -10.73 -5.22 4.23
C ALA A 273 -9.52 -5.77 3.47
N TYR A 274 -8.53 -4.92 3.16
CA TYR A 274 -7.28 -5.34 2.53
C TYR A 274 -6.57 -6.43 3.34
N MET A 275 -6.43 -6.25 4.66
CA MET A 275 -5.78 -7.22 5.54
C MET A 275 -6.51 -8.56 5.58
N SER A 276 -7.85 -8.54 5.59
CA SER A 276 -8.67 -9.75 5.56
C SER A 276 -8.48 -10.52 4.24
N VAL A 277 -8.59 -9.84 3.10
CA VAL A 277 -8.40 -10.42 1.76
C VAL A 277 -6.98 -10.95 1.59
N TYR A 278 -5.99 -10.19 2.06
CA TYR A 278 -4.59 -10.58 2.06
C TYR A 278 -4.34 -11.85 2.89
N ALA A 279 -4.92 -11.95 4.08
CA ALA A 279 -4.76 -13.13 4.91
C ALA A 279 -5.39 -14.38 4.28
N HIS A 280 -6.55 -14.26 3.63
CA HIS A 280 -7.15 -15.37 2.86
C HIS A 280 -6.28 -15.83 1.69
N PHE A 281 -5.65 -14.87 0.98
CA PHE A 281 -4.67 -15.19 -0.05
C PHE A 281 -3.49 -15.98 0.55
N ARG A 282 -2.92 -15.48 1.64
CA ARG A 282 -1.75 -16.10 2.28
C ARG A 282 -2.05 -17.43 2.96
N SER A 283 -3.27 -17.68 3.44
CA SER A 283 -3.72 -18.96 4.00
C SER A 283 -4.23 -19.96 2.95
N ARG A 284 -4.10 -19.63 1.64
CA ARG A 284 -4.57 -20.44 0.50
C ARG A 284 -6.08 -20.70 0.51
N GLN A 285 -6.87 -19.81 1.11
CA GLN A 285 -8.33 -19.84 1.05
C GLN A 285 -8.83 -19.04 -0.17
N ALA A 286 -8.32 -19.36 -1.36
CA ALA A 286 -8.47 -18.52 -2.55
C ALA A 286 -9.93 -18.24 -2.94
N THR A 287 -10.80 -19.25 -2.91
CA THR A 287 -12.22 -19.11 -3.28
C THR A 287 -13.01 -18.23 -2.33
N LYS A 288 -12.73 -18.32 -1.01
CA LYS A 288 -13.35 -17.45 -0.01
C LYS A 288 -12.80 -16.02 -0.09
N GLY A 289 -11.48 -15.90 -0.21
CA GLY A 289 -10.80 -14.62 -0.38
C GLY A 289 -11.28 -13.88 -1.62
N LEU A 290 -11.50 -14.58 -2.73
CA LEU A 290 -11.99 -14.00 -3.99
C LEU A 290 -13.39 -13.37 -3.83
N LYS A 291 -14.32 -14.07 -3.17
CA LYS A 291 -15.67 -13.55 -2.89
C LYS A 291 -15.62 -12.28 -2.02
N LEU A 292 -14.79 -12.29 -0.97
CA LEU A 292 -14.58 -11.10 -0.14
C LEU A 292 -13.91 -9.97 -0.94
N ALA A 293 -12.99 -10.31 -1.84
CA ALA A 293 -12.29 -9.34 -2.65
C ALA A 293 -13.24 -8.61 -3.61
N GLU A 294 -14.19 -9.33 -4.22
CA GLU A 294 -15.28 -8.79 -5.01
C GLU A 294 -16.15 -7.82 -4.19
N GLU A 295 -16.53 -8.22 -2.98
CA GLU A 295 -17.40 -7.42 -2.11
C GLU A 295 -16.75 -6.08 -1.73
N TYR A 296 -15.48 -6.12 -1.29
CA TYR A 296 -14.79 -4.92 -0.81
C TYR A 296 -14.19 -4.07 -1.93
N ALA A 297 -14.14 -4.54 -3.19
CA ALA A 297 -13.58 -3.78 -4.31
C ALA A 297 -14.25 -2.41 -4.50
N LYS A 298 -15.55 -2.32 -4.18
CA LYS A 298 -16.34 -1.08 -4.26
C LYS A 298 -15.87 0.04 -3.32
N ASP A 299 -15.16 -0.31 -2.25
CA ASP A 299 -14.68 0.65 -1.25
C ASP A 299 -13.37 1.34 -1.67
N PHE A 300 -12.74 0.87 -2.75
CA PHE A 300 -11.49 1.42 -3.28
C PHE A 300 -11.76 2.27 -4.52
N HIS A 301 -11.51 3.58 -4.39
CA HIS A 301 -11.70 4.51 -5.49
C HIS A 301 -10.66 4.29 -6.61
N TYR A 302 -11.10 4.16 -7.87
CA TYR A 302 -10.25 3.83 -9.03
C TYR A 302 -9.00 4.71 -9.19
N SER A 303 -9.09 6.02 -8.90
CA SER A 303 -7.95 6.95 -8.99
C SER A 303 -7.04 6.98 -7.75
N SER A 304 -7.26 6.10 -6.77
CA SER A 304 -6.42 5.97 -5.59
C SER A 304 -5.25 5.04 -5.86
N VAL A 305 -4.07 5.36 -5.33
CA VAL A 305 -2.92 4.43 -5.35
C VAL A 305 -3.26 3.13 -4.59
N ASN A 306 -4.09 3.21 -3.55
CA ASN A 306 -4.53 2.05 -2.78
C ASN A 306 -5.37 1.07 -3.61
N TRP A 307 -6.04 1.54 -4.67
CA TRP A 307 -6.82 0.68 -5.56
C TRP A 307 -5.92 -0.31 -6.31
N LEU A 308 -4.76 0.14 -6.81
CA LEU A 308 -3.81 -0.76 -7.50
C LEU A 308 -3.21 -1.81 -6.55
N TYR A 309 -2.91 -1.43 -5.31
CA TYR A 309 -2.43 -2.40 -4.31
C TYR A 309 -3.48 -3.44 -3.94
N TYR A 310 -4.74 -3.02 -3.83
CA TYR A 310 -5.85 -3.93 -3.57
C TYR A 310 -6.10 -4.87 -4.76
N LEU A 311 -6.13 -4.30 -5.97
CA LEU A 311 -6.35 -5.03 -7.21
C LEU A 311 -5.28 -6.10 -7.46
N GLU A 312 -4.05 -5.87 -7.03
CA GLU A 312 -2.97 -6.86 -7.11
C GLU A 312 -3.28 -8.12 -6.30
N ILE A 313 -3.74 -7.99 -5.05
CA ILE A 313 -4.12 -9.17 -4.24
C ILE A 313 -5.38 -9.83 -4.81
N TYR A 314 -6.34 -9.03 -5.29
CA TYR A 314 -7.55 -9.54 -5.92
C TYR A 314 -7.23 -10.35 -7.20
N LEU A 315 -6.32 -9.85 -8.04
CA LEU A 315 -5.81 -10.57 -9.21
C LEU A 315 -5.19 -11.91 -8.82
N LEU A 316 -4.33 -11.92 -7.81
CA LEU A 316 -3.67 -13.14 -7.34
C LEU A 316 -4.66 -14.16 -6.78
N LEU A 317 -5.69 -13.72 -6.06
CA LEU A 317 -6.79 -14.58 -5.61
C LEU A 317 -7.56 -15.19 -6.78
N ALA A 318 -7.84 -14.41 -7.83
CA ALA A 318 -8.53 -14.91 -9.02
C ALA A 318 -7.68 -15.99 -9.72
N ILE A 319 -6.36 -15.77 -9.82
CA ILE A 319 -5.40 -16.76 -10.34
C ILE A 319 -5.42 -18.04 -9.48
N HIS A 320 -5.29 -17.89 -8.15
CA HIS A 320 -5.27 -19.03 -7.21
C HIS A 320 -6.59 -19.80 -7.15
N ALA A 321 -7.70 -19.16 -7.49
CA ALA A 321 -9.02 -19.80 -7.59
C ALA A 321 -9.27 -20.42 -8.97
N GLY A 322 -8.30 -20.36 -9.89
CA GLY A 322 -8.45 -20.83 -11.28
C GLY A 322 -9.40 -19.98 -12.13
N GLN A 323 -9.82 -18.81 -11.66
CA GLN A 323 -10.72 -17.87 -12.35
C GLN A 323 -9.93 -16.97 -13.31
N TYR A 324 -9.27 -17.58 -14.30
CA TYR A 324 -8.37 -16.90 -15.22
C TYR A 324 -9.05 -15.83 -16.08
N GLY A 325 -10.34 -16.00 -16.43
CA GLY A 325 -11.10 -14.98 -17.15
C GLY A 325 -11.24 -13.68 -16.36
N GLN A 326 -11.65 -13.79 -15.10
CA GLN A 326 -11.71 -12.66 -14.17
C GLN A 326 -10.33 -12.04 -13.94
N ALA A 327 -9.28 -12.86 -13.80
CA ALA A 327 -7.91 -12.36 -13.65
C ALA A 327 -7.48 -11.49 -14.86
N LEU A 328 -7.85 -11.85 -16.08
CA LEU A 328 -7.58 -11.06 -17.28
C LEU A 328 -8.35 -9.72 -17.27
N GLU A 329 -9.62 -9.72 -16.89
CA GLU A 329 -10.42 -8.49 -16.75
C GLU A 329 -9.81 -7.51 -15.72
N LEU A 330 -9.34 -8.04 -14.59
CA LEU A 330 -8.64 -7.27 -13.56
C LEU A 330 -7.31 -6.70 -14.09
N MET A 331 -6.54 -7.51 -14.84
CA MET A 331 -5.30 -7.09 -15.47
C MET A 331 -5.52 -5.94 -16.46
N GLU A 332 -6.53 -6.05 -17.35
CA GLU A 332 -6.88 -4.98 -18.27
C GLU A 332 -7.29 -3.70 -17.55
N SER A 333 -8.10 -3.84 -16.50
CA SER A 333 -8.56 -2.72 -15.68
C SER A 333 -7.38 -1.99 -15.03
N ALA A 334 -6.36 -2.74 -14.57
CA ALA A 334 -5.12 -2.19 -14.04
C ALA A 334 -4.35 -1.40 -15.12
N ARG A 335 -4.16 -1.97 -16.32
CA ARG A 335 -3.42 -1.35 -17.43
C ARG A 335 -4.09 -0.09 -17.97
N LYS A 336 -5.43 -0.03 -17.96
CA LYS A 336 -6.23 1.15 -18.37
C LYS A 336 -6.11 2.31 -17.36
N ASN A 337 -5.63 2.06 -16.15
CA ASN A 337 -5.57 3.09 -15.10
C ASN A 337 -4.41 4.07 -15.32
N VAL A 338 -4.72 5.37 -15.32
CA VAL A 338 -3.73 6.46 -15.51
C VAL A 338 -2.61 6.44 -14.45
N HIS A 339 -2.88 5.93 -13.25
CA HIS A 339 -1.89 5.82 -12.19
C HIS A 339 -0.98 4.59 -12.33
N PHE A 340 -1.30 3.64 -13.22
CA PHE A 340 -0.48 2.46 -13.45
C PHE A 340 0.93 2.82 -13.91
N ALA A 341 1.04 3.70 -14.91
CA ALA A 341 2.32 4.19 -15.43
C ALA A 341 3.12 5.02 -14.41
N LYS A 342 2.46 5.53 -13.36
CA LYS A 342 3.09 6.30 -12.27
C LYS A 342 3.62 5.41 -11.15
N GLN A 343 3.34 4.10 -11.18
CA GLN A 343 3.89 3.16 -10.21
C GLN A 343 5.43 3.08 -10.33
N ARG A 344 6.08 2.68 -9.24
CA ARG A 344 7.53 2.39 -9.26
C ARG A 344 7.81 1.28 -10.26
N ALA A 345 8.97 1.32 -10.93
CA ALA A 345 9.39 0.31 -11.90
C ALA A 345 9.26 -1.12 -11.38
N LEU A 346 9.60 -1.34 -10.10
CA LEU A 346 9.48 -2.64 -9.45
C LEU A 346 8.04 -3.15 -9.36
N ALA A 347 7.05 -2.27 -9.17
CA ALA A 347 5.66 -2.69 -9.15
C ALA A 347 5.18 -3.02 -10.56
N GLN A 348 5.56 -2.21 -11.57
CA GLN A 348 5.27 -2.50 -12.98
C GLN A 348 5.82 -3.87 -13.39
N GLN A 349 7.07 -4.20 -13.00
CA GLN A 349 7.68 -5.51 -13.23
C GLN A 349 6.89 -6.68 -12.60
N ARG A 350 6.23 -6.47 -11.46
CA ARG A 350 5.36 -7.51 -10.87
C ARG A 350 4.14 -7.76 -11.73
N TRP A 351 3.46 -6.69 -12.16
CA TRP A 351 2.31 -6.78 -13.05
C TRP A 351 2.66 -7.45 -14.38
N ASP A 352 3.81 -7.09 -14.93
CA ASP A 352 4.41 -7.73 -16.10
C ASP A 352 4.60 -9.24 -15.88
N LEU A 353 5.12 -9.64 -14.72
CA LEU A 353 5.27 -11.06 -14.38
C LEU A 353 3.92 -11.79 -14.20
N TYR A 354 2.93 -11.16 -13.57
CA TYR A 354 1.58 -11.75 -13.45
C TYR A 354 0.95 -11.97 -14.82
N GLU A 355 1.09 -11.00 -15.73
CA GLU A 355 0.63 -11.11 -17.11
C GLU A 355 1.35 -12.26 -17.83
N ALA A 356 2.66 -12.40 -17.62
CA ALA A 356 3.43 -13.52 -18.17
C ALA A 356 2.87 -14.88 -17.72
N TYR A 357 2.54 -15.02 -16.44
CA TYR A 357 1.96 -16.23 -15.89
C TYR A 357 0.56 -16.50 -16.45
N LEU A 358 -0.30 -15.48 -16.56
CA LEU A 358 -1.62 -15.63 -17.16
C LEU A 358 -1.52 -16.12 -18.61
N GLN A 359 -0.65 -15.50 -19.40
CA GLN A 359 -0.39 -15.92 -20.79
C GLN A 359 0.19 -17.33 -20.86
N PHE A 360 1.03 -17.72 -19.90
CA PHE A 360 1.58 -19.07 -19.85
C PHE A 360 0.50 -20.12 -19.54
N VAL A 361 -0.38 -19.87 -18.59
CA VAL A 361 -1.40 -20.85 -18.17
C VAL A 361 -2.58 -20.93 -19.14
N ARG A 362 -2.92 -19.82 -19.81
CA ARG A 362 -4.04 -19.70 -20.75
C ARG A 362 -3.61 -18.95 -22.03
N PRO A 363 -2.74 -19.56 -22.86
CA PRO A 363 -2.23 -18.91 -24.07
C PRO A 363 -3.33 -18.51 -25.07
N GLU A 364 -4.44 -19.25 -25.10
CA GLU A 364 -5.60 -19.02 -25.96
C GLU A 364 -6.36 -17.72 -25.63
N MET A 365 -6.23 -17.22 -24.40
CA MET A 365 -6.87 -15.98 -23.97
C MET A 365 -5.96 -14.75 -24.11
N SER A 366 -4.73 -14.93 -24.61
CA SER A 366 -3.75 -13.84 -24.72
C SER A 366 -3.90 -13.04 -26.03
N PRO A 367 -4.01 -11.71 -25.99
CA PRO A 367 -3.93 -10.87 -27.18
C PRO A 367 -2.49 -10.71 -27.72
N VAL A 368 -1.47 -11.10 -26.93
CA VAL A 368 -0.05 -10.97 -27.28
C VAL A 368 0.44 -12.24 -27.97
N ARG A 369 1.06 -12.10 -29.16
CA ARG A 369 1.66 -13.22 -29.90
C ARG A 369 2.79 -13.90 -29.09
N MET A 370 2.82 -15.23 -29.12
CA MET A 370 3.84 -16.09 -28.47
C MET A 370 5.30 -15.66 -28.70
N ARG A 371 5.64 -15.04 -29.85
CA ARG A 371 7.01 -14.54 -30.12
C ARG A 371 7.44 -13.42 -29.17
N ASN A 372 6.52 -12.54 -28.77
CA ASN A 372 6.83 -11.45 -27.83
C ASN A 372 6.98 -11.98 -26.39
N PHE A 373 6.27 -13.07 -26.07
CA PHE A 373 6.34 -13.76 -24.79
C PHE A 373 7.72 -14.39 -24.54
N THR A 374 8.33 -15.02 -25.55
CA THR A 374 9.68 -15.61 -25.43
C THR A 374 10.73 -14.56 -25.08
N THR A 375 10.73 -13.42 -25.80
CA THR A 375 11.66 -12.32 -25.50
C THR A 375 11.40 -11.73 -24.13
N PHE A 376 10.13 -11.59 -23.75
CA PHE A 376 9.74 -11.06 -22.45
C PHE A 376 10.20 -11.93 -21.28
N VAL A 377 9.97 -13.25 -21.33
CA VAL A 377 10.38 -14.19 -20.28
C VAL A 377 11.91 -14.21 -20.09
N GLN A 378 12.67 -13.99 -21.16
CA GLN A 378 14.12 -13.93 -21.13
C GLN A 378 14.67 -12.59 -20.60
N THR A 379 13.91 -11.50 -20.66
CA THR A 379 14.34 -10.16 -20.23
C THR A 379 13.94 -9.80 -18.81
N ILE A 380 13.17 -10.63 -18.11
CA ILE A 380 12.76 -10.35 -16.72
C ILE A 380 14.01 -10.30 -15.83
N PRO A 381 14.29 -9.15 -15.17
CA PRO A 381 15.53 -8.95 -14.44
C PRO A 381 15.54 -9.67 -13.09
N ASP A 382 16.75 -9.98 -12.61
CA ASP A 382 16.97 -10.44 -11.24
C ASP A 382 16.59 -9.34 -10.23
N HIS A 383 15.60 -9.62 -9.39
CA HIS A 383 15.19 -8.76 -8.28
C HIS A 383 16.16 -8.88 -7.08
N SER A 384 16.15 -7.87 -6.21
CA SER A 384 17.00 -7.85 -5.00
C SER A 384 16.69 -8.98 -4.01
N ARG A 385 17.61 -9.25 -3.07
CA ARG A 385 17.45 -10.30 -2.04
C ARG A 385 16.19 -10.16 -1.18
N ASP A 386 15.67 -8.96 -0.96
CA ASP A 386 14.43 -8.76 -0.21
C ASP A 386 13.16 -9.14 -1.01
N LYS A 387 13.33 -9.64 -2.25
CA LYS A 387 12.28 -10.00 -3.21
C LYS A 387 12.49 -11.39 -3.80
N GLN A 388 13.07 -12.29 -3.01
CA GLN A 388 13.39 -13.66 -3.39
C GLN A 388 12.21 -14.40 -4.04
N GLY A 389 10.96 -14.21 -3.56
CA GLY A 389 9.80 -14.87 -4.15
C GLY A 389 9.55 -14.57 -5.63
N TYR A 390 9.74 -13.32 -6.08
CA TYR A 390 9.55 -12.98 -7.50
C TYR A 390 10.65 -13.58 -8.38
N ASN A 391 11.89 -13.63 -7.90
CA ASN A 391 12.97 -14.31 -8.62
C ASN A 391 12.68 -15.80 -8.78
N VAL A 392 12.17 -16.44 -7.74
CA VAL A 392 11.75 -17.84 -7.81
C VAL A 392 10.69 -18.03 -8.90
N ALA A 393 9.68 -17.17 -8.94
CA ALA A 393 8.64 -17.22 -9.96
C ALA A 393 9.21 -17.04 -11.39
N VAL A 394 10.13 -16.10 -11.60
CA VAL A 394 10.80 -15.92 -12.91
C VAL A 394 11.53 -17.19 -13.35
N LEU A 395 12.32 -17.79 -12.46
CA LEU A 395 13.09 -18.99 -12.78
C LEU A 395 12.18 -20.19 -13.09
N ILE A 396 11.07 -20.33 -12.36
CA ILE A 396 10.05 -21.35 -12.65
C ILE A 396 9.43 -21.12 -14.01
N LEU A 397 8.99 -19.89 -14.31
CA LEU A 397 8.35 -19.56 -15.58
C LEU A 397 9.29 -19.84 -16.76
N GLN A 398 10.57 -19.46 -16.64
CA GLN A 398 11.59 -19.76 -17.65
C GLN A 398 11.74 -21.27 -17.87
N PHE A 399 11.86 -22.06 -16.80
CA PHE A 399 11.96 -23.52 -16.91
C PHE A 399 10.76 -24.12 -17.64
N LEU A 400 9.54 -23.73 -17.23
CA LEU A 400 8.30 -24.25 -17.81
C LEU A 400 8.09 -23.79 -19.26
N HIS A 401 8.56 -22.58 -19.61
CA HIS A 401 8.56 -22.09 -20.98
C HIS A 401 9.40 -22.97 -21.90
N PHE A 402 10.65 -23.26 -21.53
CA PHE A 402 11.52 -24.15 -22.32
C PHE A 402 11.02 -25.59 -22.33
N LEU A 403 10.40 -26.05 -21.23
CA LEU A 403 9.73 -27.35 -21.20
C LEU A 403 8.63 -27.46 -22.27
N ARG A 404 7.82 -26.41 -22.43
CA ARG A 404 6.78 -26.36 -23.46
C ARG A 404 7.35 -26.29 -24.87
N GLN A 405 8.49 -25.62 -25.06
CA GLN A 405 9.19 -25.54 -26.34
C GLN A 405 10.01 -26.79 -26.68
N ARG A 406 10.19 -27.70 -25.71
CA ARG A 406 11.03 -28.91 -25.82
C ARG A 406 12.50 -28.61 -26.08
N ASP A 407 12.97 -27.46 -25.62
CA ASP A 407 14.38 -27.08 -25.69
C ASP A 407 15.15 -27.72 -24.53
N ILE A 408 15.63 -28.95 -24.73
CA ILE A 408 16.30 -29.75 -23.70
C ILE A 408 17.57 -29.06 -23.19
N GLU A 409 18.35 -28.43 -24.08
CA GLU A 409 19.60 -27.76 -23.72
C GLU A 409 19.33 -26.57 -22.78
N SER A 410 18.34 -25.75 -23.12
CA SER A 410 17.92 -24.64 -22.25
C SER A 410 17.33 -25.13 -20.93
N ILE A 411 16.55 -26.23 -20.93
CA ILE A 411 16.01 -26.82 -19.69
C ILE A 411 17.13 -27.25 -18.74
N LEU A 412 18.15 -27.96 -19.24
CA LEU A 412 19.27 -28.43 -18.42
C LEU A 412 20.05 -27.25 -17.83
N THR A 413 20.32 -26.23 -18.64
CA THR A 413 20.97 -24.99 -18.19
C THR A 413 20.17 -24.29 -17.09
N ARG A 414 18.85 -24.17 -17.26
CA ARG A 414 17.96 -23.56 -16.25
C ARG A 414 17.86 -24.41 -14.99
N LEU A 415 17.88 -25.74 -15.10
CA LEU A 415 17.87 -26.64 -13.95
C LEU A 415 19.11 -26.46 -13.08
N GLU A 416 20.29 -26.31 -13.69
CA GLU A 416 21.51 -25.99 -12.94
C GLU A 416 21.42 -24.62 -12.27
N GLY A 417 20.89 -23.62 -12.98
CA GLY A 417 20.61 -22.30 -12.43
C GLY A 417 19.72 -22.36 -11.19
N LEU A 418 18.61 -23.10 -11.27
CA LEU A 418 17.67 -23.34 -10.16
C LEU A 418 18.38 -24.00 -8.97
N ARG A 419 19.20 -25.02 -9.20
CA ARG A 419 19.97 -25.69 -8.12
C ARG A 419 20.95 -24.73 -7.44
N LYS A 420 21.70 -23.95 -8.22
CA LYS A 420 22.64 -22.93 -7.70
C LYS A 420 21.87 -21.85 -6.92
N TYR A 421 20.70 -21.44 -7.40
CA TYR A 421 19.84 -20.47 -6.72
C TYR A 421 19.33 -21.01 -5.39
N GLN A 422 18.78 -22.23 -5.38
CA GLN A 422 18.31 -22.90 -4.17
C GLN A 422 19.41 -22.98 -3.11
N GLN A 423 20.61 -23.39 -3.51
CA GLN A 423 21.77 -23.49 -2.61
C GLN A 423 22.24 -22.13 -2.10
N ARG A 424 22.02 -21.02 -2.80
CA ARG A 424 22.47 -19.69 -2.39
C ARG A 424 21.42 -18.92 -1.60
N HIS A 425 20.14 -19.12 -1.89
CA HIS A 425 19.07 -18.21 -1.46
C HIS A 425 17.90 -18.91 -0.75
N LEU A 426 17.71 -20.22 -0.91
CA LEU A 426 16.55 -20.95 -0.37
C LEU A 426 16.96 -22.02 0.65
N ARG A 427 17.87 -21.69 1.59
CA ARG A 427 18.32 -22.66 2.62
C ARG A 427 17.37 -22.75 3.82
N GLU A 428 16.48 -21.80 3.96
CA GLU A 428 15.71 -21.59 5.18
C GLU A 428 14.37 -22.35 5.14
N SER A 429 13.84 -22.68 6.31
CA SER A 429 12.58 -23.43 6.47
C SER A 429 11.39 -22.75 5.80
N GLY A 430 11.33 -21.42 5.81
CA GLY A 430 10.26 -20.67 5.16
C GLY A 430 10.31 -20.62 3.63
N ASN A 431 11.27 -21.31 3.00
CA ASN A 431 11.32 -21.51 1.54
C ASN A 431 11.00 -22.97 1.15
N LEU A 432 10.47 -23.77 2.08
CA LEU A 432 10.26 -25.21 1.90
C LEU A 432 9.46 -25.53 0.64
N ARG A 433 8.44 -24.72 0.32
CA ARG A 433 7.57 -24.98 -0.83
C ARG A 433 8.27 -24.76 -2.16
N SER A 434 8.93 -23.62 -2.32
CA SER A 434 9.80 -23.36 -3.47
C SER A 434 10.87 -24.45 -3.64
N GLN A 435 11.49 -24.91 -2.54
CA GLN A 435 12.47 -26.00 -2.57
C GLN A 435 11.85 -27.34 -3.03
N LEU A 436 10.66 -27.68 -2.54
CA LEU A 436 9.95 -28.89 -2.93
C LEU A 436 9.55 -28.84 -4.40
N PHE A 437 9.01 -27.71 -4.86
CA PHE A 437 8.62 -27.53 -6.25
C PHE A 437 9.83 -27.60 -7.19
N PHE A 438 10.97 -27.01 -6.85
CA PHE A 438 12.21 -27.15 -7.64
C PHE A 438 12.68 -28.61 -7.74
N ARG A 439 12.53 -29.40 -6.66
CA ARG A 439 12.82 -30.83 -6.69
C ARG A 439 11.86 -31.58 -7.60
N MET A 440 10.58 -31.21 -7.63
CA MET A 440 9.60 -31.78 -8.55
C MET A 440 9.93 -31.45 -10.01
N LEU A 441 10.34 -30.22 -10.33
CA LEU A 441 10.85 -29.86 -11.66
C LEU A 441 12.10 -30.68 -12.04
N ALA A 442 13.01 -30.93 -11.09
CA ALA A 442 14.17 -31.79 -11.34
C ALA A 442 13.80 -33.26 -11.61
N VAL A 443 12.65 -33.73 -11.09
CA VAL A 443 12.15 -35.09 -11.34
C VAL A 443 11.73 -35.28 -12.79
N THR A 444 11.26 -34.24 -13.48
CA THR A 444 10.89 -34.35 -14.90
C THR A 444 12.11 -34.71 -15.75
N VAL A 445 13.24 -34.05 -15.52
CA VAL A 445 14.51 -34.35 -16.20
C VAL A 445 15.04 -35.74 -15.81
N LYS A 446 15.00 -36.11 -14.52
CA LYS A 446 15.44 -37.44 -14.05
C LYS A 446 14.56 -38.61 -14.50
N SER A 447 13.43 -38.30 -15.11
CA SER A 447 12.48 -39.28 -15.63
C SER A 447 12.44 -39.23 -17.15
N ASP A 448 13.44 -38.61 -17.77
CA ASP A 448 13.55 -38.43 -19.23
C ASP A 448 12.28 -37.80 -19.83
N PHE A 449 11.67 -36.86 -19.08
CA PHE A 449 10.43 -36.18 -19.43
C PHE A 449 9.21 -37.11 -19.59
N ASP A 450 9.28 -38.37 -19.14
CA ASP A 450 8.14 -39.27 -19.16
C ASP A 450 7.06 -38.83 -18.15
N PRO A 451 5.81 -38.57 -18.59
CA PRO A 451 4.78 -38.01 -17.73
C PRO A 451 4.40 -38.95 -16.57
N THR A 452 4.31 -40.26 -16.83
CA THR A 452 3.87 -41.26 -15.84
C THR A 452 4.93 -41.46 -14.76
N ARG A 453 6.19 -41.67 -15.16
CA ARG A 453 7.34 -41.80 -14.24
C ARG A 453 7.56 -40.52 -13.46
N SER A 454 7.43 -39.35 -14.10
CA SER A 454 7.55 -38.05 -13.43
C SER A 454 6.49 -37.89 -12.35
N GLN A 455 5.23 -38.21 -12.66
CA GLN A 455 4.12 -38.16 -11.71
C GLN A 455 4.37 -39.11 -10.52
N GLN A 456 4.69 -40.38 -10.79
CA GLN A 456 4.93 -41.38 -9.74
C GLN A 456 6.10 -41.00 -8.82
N LYS A 457 7.22 -40.53 -9.38
CA LYS A 457 8.41 -40.14 -8.59
C LYS A 457 8.20 -38.83 -7.83
N ALA A 458 7.37 -37.92 -8.33
CA ALA A 458 7.09 -36.63 -7.68
C ALA A 458 5.98 -36.72 -6.62
N GLU A 459 5.13 -37.74 -6.65
CA GLU A 459 4.04 -37.95 -5.68
C GLU A 459 4.43 -37.74 -4.20
N PRO A 460 5.52 -38.32 -3.66
CA PRO A 460 5.91 -38.06 -2.27
C PRO A 460 6.33 -36.61 -2.01
N LEU A 461 6.84 -35.90 -3.02
CA LEU A 461 7.16 -34.48 -2.92
C LEU A 461 5.90 -33.63 -2.96
N LEU A 462 4.92 -33.98 -3.81
CA LEU A 462 3.63 -33.31 -3.90
C LEU A 462 2.85 -33.40 -2.58
N LYS A 463 2.81 -34.57 -1.94
CA LYS A 463 2.18 -34.73 -0.62
C LYS A 463 2.85 -33.84 0.44
N LYS A 464 4.18 -33.75 0.43
CA LYS A 464 4.93 -32.84 1.32
C LYS A 464 4.66 -31.38 1.01
N LEU A 465 4.51 -31.03 -0.26
CA LEU A 465 4.19 -29.66 -0.70
C LEU A 465 2.82 -29.25 -0.16
N GLN A 466 1.80 -30.10 -0.36
CA GLN A 466 0.43 -29.87 0.14
C GLN A 466 0.37 -29.71 1.66
N ALA A 467 1.14 -30.52 2.40
CA ALA A 467 1.23 -30.45 3.86
C ALA A 467 2.08 -29.28 4.38
N ALA A 468 2.87 -28.61 3.53
CA ALA A 468 3.74 -27.53 3.97
C ALA A 468 2.93 -26.27 4.33
N PRO A 469 3.13 -25.71 5.53
CA PRO A 469 2.40 -24.53 5.98
C PRO A 469 2.68 -23.33 5.06
N PRO A 470 1.76 -22.36 4.99
CA PRO A 470 2.03 -21.12 4.29
C PRO A 470 3.22 -20.40 4.97
N PRO A 471 4.18 -19.88 4.20
CA PRO A 471 5.30 -19.15 4.78
C PRO A 471 4.80 -17.81 5.35
N GLY A 472 5.34 -17.40 6.50
CA GLY A 472 5.12 -16.06 7.04
C GLY A 472 5.77 -14.96 6.19
N GLU A 473 5.41 -13.70 6.42
CA GLU A 473 5.96 -12.54 5.68
C GLU A 473 7.48 -12.41 5.81
N ALA A 474 8.05 -12.94 6.89
CA ALA A 474 9.49 -12.95 7.12
C ALA A 474 10.29 -13.68 6.02
N PHE A 475 9.65 -14.47 5.16
CA PHE A 475 10.31 -15.29 4.13
C PHE A 475 10.07 -14.82 2.69
N ALA A 476 9.21 -13.81 2.48
CA ALA A 476 8.98 -13.15 1.19
C ALA A 476 8.70 -14.09 -0.01
N GLU A 477 8.14 -15.27 0.24
CA GLU A 477 7.70 -16.23 -0.78
C GLU A 477 6.31 -15.81 -1.30
N ILE A 478 6.17 -15.77 -2.62
CA ILE A 478 4.90 -15.50 -3.30
C ILE A 478 4.74 -16.51 -4.43
N GLU A 479 3.62 -17.21 -4.41
CA GLU A 479 3.20 -18.09 -5.51
C GLU A 479 2.25 -17.30 -6.38
N ILE A 480 2.60 -17.08 -7.65
CA ILE A 480 1.68 -16.42 -8.58
C ILE A 480 0.56 -17.38 -8.96
N VAL A 481 0.93 -18.61 -9.32
CA VAL A 481 0.05 -19.77 -9.47
C VAL A 481 0.43 -20.76 -8.38
N PRO A 482 -0.53 -21.35 -7.65
CA PRO A 482 -0.22 -22.39 -6.65
C PRO A 482 0.64 -23.49 -7.25
N TYR A 483 1.70 -23.90 -6.54
CA TYR A 483 2.63 -24.90 -7.06
C TYR A 483 1.98 -26.26 -7.36
N GLU A 484 0.93 -26.62 -6.62
CA GLU A 484 0.12 -27.81 -6.88
C GLU A 484 -0.55 -27.75 -8.27
N GLU A 485 -1.13 -26.61 -8.62
CA GLU A 485 -1.76 -26.39 -9.92
C GLU A 485 -0.71 -26.29 -11.02
N LEU A 486 0.38 -25.57 -10.76
CA LEU A 486 1.48 -25.43 -11.70
C LEU A 486 2.16 -26.78 -12.01
N TRP A 487 2.17 -27.71 -11.05
CA TRP A 487 2.59 -29.09 -11.28
C TRP A 487 1.65 -29.85 -12.22
N GLN A 488 0.34 -29.68 -12.07
CA GLN A 488 -0.62 -30.30 -13.00
C GLN A 488 -0.42 -29.78 -14.43
N ILE A 489 -0.21 -28.47 -14.59
CA ILE A 489 0.12 -27.86 -15.88
C ILE A 489 1.45 -28.43 -16.43
N THR A 490 2.44 -28.65 -15.56
CA THR A 490 3.71 -29.27 -15.94
C THR A 490 3.49 -30.68 -16.49
N LEU A 491 2.69 -31.51 -15.82
CA LEU A 491 2.36 -32.87 -16.28
C LEU A 491 1.57 -32.85 -17.59
N GLU A 492 0.66 -31.89 -17.78
CA GLU A 492 -0.08 -31.73 -19.03
C GLU A 492 0.86 -31.42 -20.21
N ILE A 493 1.82 -30.51 -20.03
CA ILE A 493 2.85 -30.22 -21.03
C ILE A 493 3.63 -31.48 -21.41
N LEU A 494 4.01 -32.30 -20.43
CA LEU A 494 4.71 -33.58 -20.67
C LEU A 494 3.84 -34.57 -21.45
N ARG A 495 2.55 -34.70 -21.10
CA ARG A 495 1.60 -35.60 -21.78
C ARG A 495 1.39 -35.20 -23.24
N VAL A 496 1.16 -33.91 -23.51
CA VAL A 496 1.02 -33.38 -24.87
C VAL A 496 2.30 -33.61 -25.68
N THR A 497 3.46 -33.44 -25.04
CA THR A 497 4.77 -33.69 -25.67
C THR A 497 4.98 -35.16 -26.00
N ALA A 498 4.68 -36.06 -25.06
CA ALA A 498 4.79 -37.51 -25.28
C ALA A 498 3.85 -37.99 -26.39
N LEU A 499 2.61 -37.50 -26.43
CA LEU A 499 1.65 -37.81 -27.49
C LEU A 499 2.16 -37.39 -28.87
N TYR A 500 2.69 -36.18 -28.98
CA TYR A 500 3.26 -35.69 -30.25
C TYR A 500 4.44 -36.54 -30.71
N ASN A 501 5.36 -36.90 -29.81
CA ASN A 501 6.51 -37.73 -30.15
C ASN A 501 6.07 -39.12 -30.61
N ALA A 502 5.09 -39.72 -29.94
CA ALA A 502 4.51 -41.00 -30.33
C ALA A 502 3.80 -40.95 -31.70
N LEU A 503 3.22 -39.82 -32.07
CA LEU A 503 2.61 -39.61 -33.38
C LEU A 503 3.67 -39.44 -34.49
N GLN A 504 4.77 -38.73 -34.23
CA GLN A 504 5.88 -38.62 -35.18
C GLN A 504 6.59 -39.96 -35.39
N ASP A 505 6.84 -40.72 -34.32
CA ASP A 505 7.46 -42.05 -34.42
C ASP A 505 6.59 -43.05 -35.21
N LYS A 506 5.26 -42.86 -35.22
CA LYS A 506 4.33 -43.64 -36.04
C LYS A 506 4.24 -43.19 -37.50
N GLN A 507 4.69 -41.97 -37.83
CA GLN A 507 4.78 -41.50 -39.22
C GLN A 507 6.11 -41.85 -39.87
N LEU A 508 7.14 -42.14 -39.07
CA LEU A 508 8.49 -42.55 -39.49
C LEU A 508 8.66 -44.07 -39.61
N ARG A 509 7.71 -44.85 -39.11
CA ARG A 509 7.60 -46.32 -39.26
C ARG A 509 6.51 -46.65 -40.25
#